data_AF-A0A256F5K8-F1
#
_entry.id   AF-A0A256F5K8-F1
#
_cell.length_a   1.000
_cell.length_b   1.000
_cell.length_c   1.000
_cell.angle_alpha   90.00
_cell.angle_beta   90.00
_cell.angle_gamma   90.00
#
_symmetry.space_group_name_H-M   'P 1'
#
loop_
_entity.id
_entity.type
_entity.pdbx_description
1 polymer ?
#
loop_
_entity_poly.entity_id
_entity_poly.type
_entity_poly.pdbx_seq_one_letter_code
_entity_poly.pdbx_strand_id
1 'polypeptide(L)'
;MKYDEIINQENFDLPLSFKRFLSINNQHNRFGQSWGNYVHAYHRAFEVMARHMLENPIRNQCVTIPLFYLARHSMELALKETLLGFSDSGIQAVKAEGHNLLTLYDELLKVLKDNGVSDEQWSIHCHKIIVHLNKADPNGENFRYPEALNRKVFPEVEVDIEGLIRAHHHVTLLSDCVATMLDEQRFHESF
;
A
#
# COMPACT_ATOMS: atom_id res chain seq x y z
N MET A 1 20.83 8.89 -19.41
CA MET A 1 21.07 10.11 -18.61
C MET A 1 20.99 9.72 -17.15
N LYS A 2 22.06 9.94 -16.38
CA LYS A 2 22.15 9.63 -14.95
C LYS A 2 21.49 10.73 -14.12
N TYR A 3 21.08 10.43 -12.89
CA TYR A 3 20.45 11.41 -11.99
C TYR A 3 21.27 12.71 -11.88
N ASP A 4 22.57 12.60 -11.60
CA ASP A 4 23.44 13.76 -11.45
C ASP A 4 23.61 14.54 -12.77
N GLU A 5 23.53 13.88 -13.92
CA GLU A 5 23.58 14.57 -15.23
C GLU A 5 22.34 15.44 -15.44
N ILE A 6 21.18 15.06 -14.89
CA ILE A 6 19.94 15.85 -14.97
C ILE A 6 20.07 17.10 -14.10
N ILE A 7 20.47 16.91 -12.83
CA ILE A 7 20.61 18.02 -11.87
C ILE A 7 21.69 19.01 -12.32
N ASN A 8 22.82 18.51 -12.82
CA ASN A 8 23.93 19.35 -13.27
C ASN A 8 23.66 20.05 -14.61
N GLN A 9 22.60 19.70 -15.34
CA GLN A 9 22.13 20.45 -16.51
C GLN A 9 21.25 21.65 -16.14
N GLU A 10 20.83 21.78 -14.88
CA GLU A 10 20.05 22.93 -14.43
C GLU A 10 20.96 24.15 -14.29
N ASN A 11 20.83 25.10 -15.22
CA ASN A 11 21.27 26.47 -14.97
C ASN A 11 20.34 27.08 -13.92
N PHE A 12 20.89 27.49 -12.77
CA PHE A 12 20.16 28.18 -11.70
C PHE A 12 19.60 29.54 -12.12
N ASP A 13 19.97 30.03 -13.31
CA ASP A 13 19.24 31.09 -14.00
C ASP A 13 17.86 30.54 -14.38
N LEU A 14 16.85 30.89 -13.57
CA LEU A 14 15.46 30.58 -13.86
C LEU A 14 15.15 30.99 -15.31
N PRO A 15 14.79 30.07 -16.21
CA PRO A 15 14.39 30.45 -17.55
C PRO A 15 13.25 31.46 -17.45
N LEU A 16 13.31 32.54 -18.23
CA LEU A 16 12.34 33.65 -18.25
C LEU A 16 10.87 33.19 -18.34
N SER A 17 10.65 31.97 -18.82
CA SER A 17 9.39 31.24 -18.68
C SER A 17 9.61 29.94 -17.88
N PHE A 18 9.01 29.84 -16.70
CA PHE A 18 8.86 28.57 -16.00
C PHE A 18 8.17 27.56 -16.91
N LYS A 19 8.88 26.48 -17.28
CA LYS A 19 8.29 25.38 -18.03
C LYS A 19 7.51 24.50 -17.07
N ARG A 20 6.19 24.40 -17.26
CA ARG A 20 5.35 23.48 -16.49
C ARG A 20 5.85 22.04 -16.70
N PHE A 21 6.20 21.36 -15.61
CA PHE A 21 6.58 19.94 -15.62
C PHE A 21 5.42 19.00 -15.25
N LEU A 22 4.29 19.57 -14.82
CA LEU A 22 3.03 18.86 -14.59
C LEU A 22 2.02 19.24 -15.68
N SER A 23 1.38 18.23 -16.26
CA SER A 23 0.29 18.39 -17.22
C SER A 23 -0.94 17.64 -16.72
N ILE A 24 -2.08 18.34 -16.65
CA ILE A 24 -3.36 17.70 -16.31
C ILE A 24 -3.90 17.06 -17.60
N ASN A 25 -4.05 15.74 -17.58
CA ASN A 25 -4.77 15.02 -18.63
C ASN A 25 -6.23 14.87 -18.22
N ASN A 26 -7.13 15.61 -18.87
CA ASN A 26 -8.57 15.56 -18.62
C ASN A 26 -9.26 14.35 -19.31
N GLN A 27 -8.53 13.56 -20.10
CA GLN A 27 -9.05 12.31 -20.62
C GLN A 27 -8.99 11.24 -19.52
N HIS A 28 -10.15 10.71 -19.13
CA HIS A 28 -10.22 9.61 -18.19
C HIS A 28 -9.59 8.34 -18.77
N ASN A 29 -8.32 8.10 -18.44
CA ASN A 29 -7.70 6.82 -18.65
C ASN A 29 -8.20 5.85 -17.56
N ARG A 30 -9.23 5.07 -17.90
CA ARG A 30 -9.85 4.09 -16.98
C ARG A 30 -8.82 3.11 -16.38
N PHE A 31 -7.78 2.76 -17.12
CA PHE A 31 -6.72 1.87 -16.64
C PHE A 31 -5.72 2.61 -15.74
N GLY A 32 -5.29 3.82 -16.13
CA GLY A 32 -4.31 4.59 -15.35
C GLY A 32 -4.84 5.10 -14.01
N GLN A 33 -6.17 5.19 -13.85
CA GLN A 33 -6.85 5.67 -12.63
C GLN A 33 -7.58 4.56 -11.87
N SER A 34 -7.30 3.28 -12.15
CA SER A 34 -7.92 2.16 -11.42
C SER A 34 -7.23 1.87 -10.09
N TRP A 35 -7.96 1.26 -9.16
CA TRP A 35 -7.40 0.77 -7.90
C TRP A 35 -6.22 -0.19 -8.12
N GLY A 36 -6.38 -1.18 -8.99
CA GLY A 36 -5.32 -2.13 -9.30
C GLY A 36 -4.05 -1.50 -9.87
N ASN A 37 -4.16 -0.42 -10.66
CA ASN A 37 -2.97 0.30 -11.12
C ASN A 37 -2.24 0.98 -9.95
N TYR A 38 -2.97 1.54 -8.98
CA TYR A 38 -2.37 2.16 -7.79
C TYR A 38 -1.76 1.11 -6.87
N VAL A 39 -2.44 -0.01 -6.63
CA VAL A 39 -1.89 -1.16 -5.88
C VAL A 39 -0.59 -1.62 -6.52
N HIS A 40 -0.59 -1.88 -7.83
CA HIS A 40 0.59 -2.31 -8.57
C HIS A 40 1.73 -1.28 -8.48
N ALA A 41 1.44 0.00 -8.69
CA ALA A 41 2.47 1.04 -8.68
C ALA A 41 3.17 1.16 -7.31
N TYR A 42 2.40 1.16 -6.21
CA TYR A 42 2.96 1.25 -4.85
C TYR A 42 3.64 -0.04 -4.41
N HIS A 43 3.08 -1.20 -4.76
CA HIS A 43 3.74 -2.50 -4.57
C HIS A 43 5.11 -2.50 -5.26
N ARG A 44 5.15 -2.08 -6.53
CA ARG A 44 6.38 -2.06 -7.30
C ARG A 44 7.41 -1.08 -6.74
N ALA A 45 6.97 0.09 -6.30
CA ALA A 45 7.85 1.08 -5.67
C ALA A 45 8.48 0.51 -4.38
N PHE A 46 7.67 -0.16 -3.54
CA PHE A 46 8.15 -0.85 -2.34
C PHE A 46 9.20 -1.91 -2.71
N GLU A 47 8.91 -2.80 -3.65
CA GLU A 47 9.84 -3.87 -4.05
C GLU A 47 11.20 -3.33 -4.55
N VAL A 48 11.16 -2.30 -5.40
CA VAL A 48 12.39 -1.71 -5.96
C VAL A 48 13.24 -1.12 -4.83
N MET A 49 12.62 -0.40 -3.90
CA MET A 49 13.32 0.20 -2.77
C MET A 49 13.84 -0.87 -1.79
N ALA A 50 13.03 -1.88 -1.46
CA ALA A 50 13.39 -2.97 -0.58
C ALA A 50 14.58 -3.77 -1.11
N ARG A 51 14.57 -4.13 -2.40
CA ARG A 51 15.69 -4.82 -3.06
C ARG A 51 16.95 -3.98 -3.02
N HIS A 52 16.84 -2.69 -3.35
CA HIS A 52 17.98 -1.78 -3.29
C HIS A 52 18.59 -1.71 -1.89
N MET A 53 17.76 -1.67 -0.83
CA MET A 53 18.22 -1.64 0.56
C MET A 53 18.90 -2.95 1.00
N LEU A 54 18.46 -4.10 0.51
CA LEU A 54 19.11 -5.38 0.79
C LEU A 54 20.46 -5.52 0.05
N GLU A 55 20.53 -5.07 -1.20
CA GLU A 55 21.73 -5.14 -2.04
C GLU A 55 22.77 -4.09 -1.66
N ASN A 56 22.32 -2.94 -1.17
CA ASN A 56 23.14 -1.81 -0.77
C ASN A 56 22.73 -1.43 0.66
N PRO A 57 23.16 -2.22 1.68
CA PRO A 57 22.86 -1.94 3.07
C PRO A 57 23.64 -0.69 3.51
N ILE A 58 23.19 0.47 3.07
CA ILE A 58 23.57 1.75 3.61
C ILE A 58 22.79 1.87 4.91
N ARG A 59 23.47 2.15 6.03
CA ARG A 59 22.85 2.44 7.34
C ARG A 59 22.07 3.77 7.34
N ASN A 60 21.41 4.11 6.24
CA ASN A 60 20.74 5.38 6.10
C ASN A 60 19.31 5.25 6.61
N GLN A 61 19.10 5.63 7.86
CA GLN A 61 17.75 5.73 8.46
C GLN A 61 16.79 6.57 7.60
N CYS A 62 17.31 7.48 6.77
CA CYS A 62 16.50 8.32 5.89
C CYS A 62 15.72 7.55 4.82
N VAL A 63 16.12 6.33 4.43
CA VAL A 63 15.35 5.49 3.48
C VAL A 63 14.41 4.50 4.17
N THR A 64 14.64 4.20 5.45
CA THR A 64 13.80 3.28 6.21
C THR A 64 12.39 3.83 6.43
N ILE A 65 12.27 5.12 6.74
CA ILE A 65 10.98 5.80 6.93
C ILE A 65 10.11 5.72 5.66
N PRO A 66 10.57 6.16 4.48
CA PRO A 66 9.76 6.06 3.26
C PRO A 66 9.51 4.62 2.82
N LEU A 67 10.43 3.68 3.08
CA LEU A 67 10.20 2.27 2.78
C LEU A 67 9.01 1.70 3.58
N PHE A 68 8.94 1.99 4.88
CA PHE A 68 7.80 1.56 5.70
C PHE A 68 6.50 2.18 5.21
N TYR A 69 6.51 3.49 4.91
CA TYR A 69 5.34 4.16 4.35
C TYR A 69 4.84 3.49 3.06
N LEU A 70 5.75 3.18 2.12
CA LEU A 70 5.41 2.48 0.88
C LEU A 70 4.79 1.11 1.14
N ALA A 71 5.38 0.32 2.05
CA ALA A 71 4.84 -0.99 2.43
C ALA A 71 3.42 -0.87 2.99
N ARG A 72 3.24 0.00 3.99
CA ARG A 72 1.95 0.24 4.65
C ARG A 72 0.89 0.74 3.69
N HIS A 73 1.24 1.68 2.82
CA HIS A 73 0.29 2.23 1.85
C HIS A 73 -0.07 1.19 0.77
N SER A 74 0.90 0.40 0.30
CA SER A 74 0.64 -0.71 -0.63
C SER A 74 -0.33 -1.74 -0.03
N MET A 75 -0.14 -2.14 1.22
CA MET A 75 -1.05 -3.03 1.94
C MET A 75 -2.46 -2.42 2.10
N GLU A 76 -2.54 -1.12 2.42
CA GLU A 76 -3.83 -0.41 2.54
C GLU A 76 -4.60 -0.41 1.22
N LEU A 77 -3.93 -0.11 0.11
CA LEU A 77 -4.54 -0.10 -1.21
C LEU A 77 -5.00 -1.49 -1.62
N ALA A 78 -4.21 -2.54 -1.36
CA ALA A 78 -4.57 -3.92 -1.68
C ALA A 78 -5.84 -4.35 -0.92
N LEU A 79 -5.91 -4.09 0.39
CA LEU A 79 -7.11 -4.38 1.18
C LEU A 79 -8.34 -3.60 0.67
N LYS A 80 -8.17 -2.33 0.32
CA LYS A 80 -9.27 -1.51 -0.22
C LYS A 80 -9.75 -2.01 -1.57
N GLU A 81 -8.84 -2.35 -2.47
CA GLU A 81 -9.19 -2.93 -3.77
C GLU A 81 -10.00 -4.22 -3.58
N THR A 82 -9.53 -5.14 -2.73
CA THR A 82 -10.25 -6.38 -2.45
C THR A 82 -11.65 -6.13 -1.89
N LEU A 83 -11.79 -5.24 -0.91
CA LEU A 83 -13.09 -4.87 -0.33
C LEU A 83 -14.02 -4.27 -1.40
N LEU A 84 -13.52 -3.34 -2.22
CA LEU A 84 -14.31 -2.75 -3.30
C LEU A 84 -14.73 -3.80 -4.34
N GLY A 85 -13.88 -4.78 -4.62
CA GLY A 85 -14.20 -5.93 -5.46
C GLY A 85 -15.44 -6.70 -4.99
N PHE A 86 -15.59 -6.91 -3.67
CA PHE A 86 -16.80 -7.52 -3.11
C PHE A 86 -18.06 -6.66 -3.30
N SER A 87 -17.95 -5.34 -3.12
CA SER A 87 -19.07 -4.43 -3.38
C SER A 87 -19.47 -4.43 -4.84
N ASP A 88 -18.51 -4.44 -5.76
CA ASP A 88 -18.76 -4.50 -7.20
C ASP A 88 -19.37 -5.84 -7.63
N SER A 89 -19.07 -6.94 -6.90
CA SER A 89 -19.73 -8.25 -7.08
C SER A 89 -21.15 -8.31 -6.51
N GLY A 90 -21.61 -7.28 -5.79
CA GLY A 90 -22.89 -7.33 -5.07
C GLY A 90 -22.88 -8.22 -3.82
N ILE A 91 -21.71 -8.69 -3.37
CA ILE A 91 -21.58 -9.69 -2.30
C ILE A 91 -21.80 -9.07 -0.91
N GLN A 92 -21.52 -7.78 -0.71
CA GLN A 92 -21.87 -7.07 0.54
C GLN A 92 -21.65 -5.56 0.37
N ALA A 93 -22.38 -4.74 1.13
CA ALA A 93 -21.98 -3.35 1.33
C ALA A 93 -20.76 -3.33 2.27
N VAL A 94 -19.59 -2.99 1.73
CA VAL A 94 -18.33 -2.95 2.51
C VAL A 94 -17.83 -1.53 2.69
N LYS A 95 -17.19 -1.31 3.84
CA LYS A 95 -16.55 -0.03 4.17
C LYS A 95 -15.05 -0.10 3.84
N ALA A 96 -14.66 0.49 2.73
CA ALA A 96 -13.25 0.65 2.34
C ALA A 96 -12.68 2.03 2.72
N GLU A 97 -13.27 2.71 3.71
CA GLU A 97 -12.92 4.07 4.13
C GLU A 97 -11.85 4.10 5.22
N GLY A 98 -11.16 5.24 5.34
CA GLY A 98 -10.13 5.46 6.35
C GLY A 98 -8.77 4.87 5.98
N HIS A 99 -7.83 4.90 6.92
CA HIS A 99 -6.44 4.48 6.73
C HIS A 99 -6.02 3.37 7.71
N ASN A 100 -6.92 2.93 8.59
CA ASN A 100 -6.59 1.97 9.62
C ASN A 100 -6.55 0.55 9.04
N LEU A 101 -5.34 -0.03 8.96
CA LEU A 101 -5.15 -1.37 8.39
C LEU A 101 -5.93 -2.45 9.14
N LEU A 102 -6.00 -2.37 10.47
CA LEU A 102 -6.71 -3.35 11.27
C LEU A 102 -8.21 -3.31 10.99
N THR A 103 -8.81 -2.12 10.90
CA THR A 103 -10.23 -1.98 10.54
C THR A 103 -10.53 -2.53 9.14
N LEU A 104 -9.69 -2.23 8.15
CA LEU A 104 -9.85 -2.75 6.78
C LEU A 104 -9.75 -4.28 6.76
N TYR A 105 -8.78 -4.83 7.50
CA TYR A 105 -8.56 -6.27 7.58
C TYR A 105 -9.69 -7.00 8.32
N ASP A 106 -10.19 -6.45 9.42
CA ASP A 106 -11.31 -7.03 10.17
C ASP A 106 -12.60 -7.03 9.33
N GLU A 107 -12.83 -6.00 8.52
CA GLU A 107 -13.94 -5.98 7.57
C GLU A 107 -13.77 -7.05 6.48
N LEU A 108 -12.55 -7.24 5.95
CA LEU A 108 -12.27 -8.31 5.00
C LEU A 108 -12.56 -9.69 5.59
N LEU A 109 -12.08 -9.97 6.82
CA LEU A 109 -12.35 -11.23 7.51
C LEU A 109 -13.84 -11.48 7.74
N LYS A 110 -14.59 -10.41 8.07
CA LYS A 110 -16.04 -10.50 8.22
C LYS A 110 -16.71 -10.90 6.92
N VAL A 111 -16.38 -10.26 5.80
CA VAL A 111 -16.93 -10.62 4.48
C VAL A 111 -16.58 -12.05 4.10
N LEU A 112 -15.33 -12.47 4.29
CA LEU A 112 -14.91 -13.84 4.00
C LEU A 112 -15.70 -14.86 4.81
N LYS A 113 -15.88 -14.60 6.11
CA LYS A 113 -16.67 -15.45 7.01
C LYS A 113 -18.14 -15.49 6.61
N ASP A 114 -18.73 -14.35 6.28
CA ASP A 114 -20.14 -14.25 5.86
C ASP A 114 -20.38 -15.02 4.54
N ASN A 115 -19.33 -15.23 3.73
CA ASN A 115 -19.36 -15.97 2.47
C ASN A 115 -18.79 -17.40 2.57
N GLY A 116 -18.61 -17.92 3.79
CA GLY A 116 -18.18 -19.31 4.02
C GLY A 116 -16.73 -19.61 3.63
N VAL A 117 -15.91 -18.60 3.38
CA VAL A 117 -14.47 -18.76 3.13
C VAL A 117 -13.75 -18.79 4.47
N SER A 118 -13.07 -19.90 4.75
CA SER A 118 -12.25 -20.05 5.96
C SER A 118 -10.88 -20.63 5.59
N ASP A 119 -9.84 -19.81 5.76
CA ASP A 119 -8.45 -20.25 5.95
C ASP A 119 -8.01 -19.70 7.30
N GLU A 120 -8.28 -20.45 8.35
CA GLU A 120 -8.03 -19.99 9.72
C GLU A 120 -6.54 -19.76 9.97
N GLN A 121 -5.64 -20.58 9.42
CA GLN A 121 -4.21 -20.49 9.76
C GLN A 121 -3.57 -19.25 9.14
N TRP A 122 -3.77 -19.04 7.84
CA TRP A 122 -3.18 -17.89 7.16
C TRP A 122 -3.84 -16.57 7.59
N SER A 123 -5.16 -16.58 7.79
CA SER A 123 -5.88 -15.40 8.28
C SER A 123 -5.45 -15.00 9.68
N ILE A 124 -5.20 -15.96 10.58
CA ILE A 124 -4.64 -15.67 11.92
C ILE A 124 -3.22 -15.12 11.80
N HIS A 125 -2.40 -15.63 10.89
CA HIS A 125 -1.05 -15.14 10.66
C HIS A 125 -1.05 -13.68 10.17
N CYS A 126 -1.82 -13.38 9.12
CA CYS A 126 -1.96 -12.02 8.59
C CYS A 126 -2.56 -11.06 9.62
N HIS A 127 -3.52 -11.52 10.44
CA HIS A 127 -4.07 -10.70 11.52
C HIS A 127 -2.98 -10.26 12.52
N LYS A 128 -2.09 -11.18 12.93
CA LYS A 128 -0.97 -10.85 13.84
C LYS A 128 -0.03 -9.81 13.23
N ILE A 129 0.26 -9.92 11.94
CA ILE A 129 1.06 -8.95 11.18
C ILE A 129 0.39 -7.57 11.20
N ILE A 130 -0.90 -7.51 10.85
CA ILE A 130 -1.66 -6.27 10.79
C ILE A 130 -1.75 -5.60 12.17
N VAL A 131 -2.00 -6.37 13.23
CA VAL A 131 -2.00 -5.86 14.62
C VAL A 131 -0.64 -5.25 14.97
N HIS A 132 0.46 -5.91 14.59
CA HIS A 132 1.80 -5.40 14.84
C HIS A 132 2.07 -4.08 14.09
N LEU A 133 1.76 -4.02 12.79
CA LEU A 133 1.89 -2.80 11.98
C LEU A 133 1.01 -1.66 12.50
N ASN A 134 -0.25 -1.96 12.84
CA ASN A 134 -1.21 -0.98 13.34
C ASN A 134 -0.80 -0.40 14.70
N LYS A 135 -0.11 -1.18 15.55
CA LYS A 135 0.46 -0.68 16.80
C LYS A 135 1.58 0.34 16.55
N ALA A 136 2.41 0.10 15.53
CA ALA A 136 3.52 0.97 15.17
C ALA A 136 3.04 2.26 14.47
N ASP A 137 1.98 2.18 13.66
CA ASP A 137 1.43 3.31 12.93
C ASP A 137 -0.09 3.15 12.72
N PRO A 138 -0.94 3.58 13.67
CA PRO A 138 -2.38 3.34 13.59
C PRO A 138 -3.06 4.06 12.41
N ASN A 139 -2.58 5.25 12.06
CA ASN A 139 -3.25 6.18 11.13
C ASN A 139 -2.47 6.45 9.84
N GLY A 140 -1.24 5.93 9.71
CA GLY A 140 -0.44 6.19 8.52
C GLY A 140 0.42 7.43 8.65
N GLU A 141 0.60 7.95 9.86
CA GLU A 141 1.16 9.29 10.09
C GLU A 141 2.60 9.21 10.58
N ASN A 142 2.95 8.20 11.38
CA ASN A 142 4.21 8.12 12.10
C ASN A 142 5.44 8.08 11.17
N PHE A 143 5.26 7.56 9.95
CA PHE A 143 6.31 7.46 8.93
C PHE A 143 6.21 8.54 7.83
N ARG A 144 5.40 9.57 8.05
CA ARG A 144 5.29 10.74 7.18
C ARG A 144 5.65 12.04 7.89
N TYR A 145 5.34 12.11 9.17
CA TYR A 145 5.52 13.31 9.97
C TYR A 145 6.25 12.97 11.27
N PRO A 146 7.07 13.88 11.81
CA PRO A 146 7.70 13.69 13.12
C PRO A 146 6.72 13.84 14.29
N GLU A 147 5.58 14.51 14.07
CA GLU A 147 4.56 14.77 15.08
C GLU A 147 3.16 14.85 14.47
N ALA A 148 2.15 14.60 15.30
CA ALA A 148 0.75 14.79 14.95
C ALA A 148 0.38 16.29 14.90
N LEU A 149 -0.81 16.60 14.35
CA LEU A 149 -1.33 17.97 14.29
C LEU A 149 -1.41 18.68 15.65
N ASN A 150 -1.58 17.92 16.73
CA ASN A 150 -1.58 18.43 18.10
C ASN A 150 -0.18 18.57 18.73
N ARG A 151 0.89 18.50 17.93
CA ARG A 151 2.31 18.56 18.35
C ARG A 151 2.77 17.41 19.25
N LYS A 152 2.01 16.32 19.32
CA LYS A 152 2.48 15.10 19.96
C LYS A 152 3.48 14.42 19.03
N VAL A 153 4.73 14.36 19.48
CA VAL A 153 5.81 13.65 18.78
C VAL A 153 5.48 12.16 18.68
N PHE A 154 5.71 11.58 17.50
CA PHE A 154 5.56 10.14 17.31
C PHE A 154 6.78 9.40 17.87
N PRO A 155 6.59 8.17 18.40
CA PRO A 155 7.72 7.38 18.87
C PRO A 155 8.64 7.04 17.69
N GLU A 156 9.94 6.98 17.96
CA GLU A 156 10.88 6.37 17.03
C GLU A 156 10.57 4.88 16.90
N VAL A 157 10.54 4.38 15.66
CA VAL A 157 10.29 2.97 15.36
C VAL A 157 11.45 2.44 14.54
N GLU A 158 12.15 1.46 15.11
CA GLU A 158 13.14 0.67 14.38
C GLU A 158 12.41 -0.33 13.48
N VAL A 159 12.85 -0.44 12.23
CA VAL A 159 12.22 -1.31 11.23
C VAL A 159 13.19 -2.42 10.85
N ASP A 160 12.80 -3.65 11.16
CA ASP A 160 13.39 -4.85 10.55
C ASP A 160 12.95 -4.94 9.08
N ILE A 161 13.89 -4.72 8.16
CA ILE A 161 13.62 -4.70 6.72
C ILE A 161 13.14 -6.07 6.22
N GLU A 162 13.75 -7.16 6.68
CA GLU A 162 13.33 -8.50 6.26
C GLU A 162 11.93 -8.83 6.80
N GLY A 163 11.68 -8.49 8.06
CA GLY A 163 10.36 -8.59 8.68
C GLY A 163 9.31 -7.79 7.92
N LEU A 164 9.63 -6.56 7.51
CA LEU A 164 8.73 -5.70 6.73
C LEU A 164 8.42 -6.30 5.34
N ILE A 165 9.42 -6.84 4.65
CA ILE A 165 9.23 -7.51 3.35
C ILE A 165 8.30 -8.71 3.48
N ARG A 166 8.51 -9.55 4.49
CA ARG A 166 7.63 -10.70 4.74
C ARG A 166 6.21 -10.25 5.08
N ALA A 167 6.07 -9.25 5.96
CA ALA A 167 4.78 -8.69 6.34
C ALA A 167 4.00 -8.17 5.13
N HIS A 168 4.66 -7.37 4.29
CA HIS A 168 4.08 -6.87 3.03
C HIS A 168 3.63 -8.00 2.13
N HIS A 169 4.51 -8.98 1.85
CA HIS A 169 4.19 -10.13 1.01
C HIS A 169 2.96 -10.91 1.48
N HIS A 170 2.88 -11.22 2.78
CA HIS A 170 1.76 -11.99 3.32
C HIS A 170 0.41 -11.28 3.16
N VAL A 171 0.37 -9.97 3.41
CA VAL A 171 -0.85 -9.17 3.35
C VAL A 171 -1.30 -8.94 1.90
N THR A 172 -0.38 -8.61 0.99
CA THR A 172 -0.74 -8.42 -0.41
C THR A 172 -1.11 -9.74 -1.08
N LEU A 173 -0.41 -10.84 -0.77
CA LEU A 173 -0.76 -12.17 -1.30
C LEU A 173 -2.14 -12.62 -0.85
N LEU A 174 -2.52 -12.35 0.41
CA LEU A 174 -3.90 -12.61 0.86
C LEU A 174 -4.91 -11.84 0.00
N SER A 175 -4.66 -10.55 -0.24
CA SER A 175 -5.55 -9.69 -1.02
C SER A 175 -5.69 -10.20 -2.47
N ASP A 176 -4.58 -10.62 -3.09
CA ASP A 176 -4.55 -11.20 -4.44
C ASP A 176 -5.30 -12.54 -4.51
N CYS A 177 -5.09 -13.42 -3.54
CA CYS A 177 -5.79 -14.71 -3.45
C CYS A 177 -7.30 -14.49 -3.33
N VAL A 178 -7.73 -13.58 -2.44
CA VAL A 178 -9.16 -13.26 -2.28
C VAL A 178 -9.75 -12.65 -3.54
N ALA A 179 -9.04 -11.73 -4.20
CA ALA A 179 -9.48 -11.17 -5.47
C ALA A 179 -9.64 -12.25 -6.56
N THR A 180 -8.69 -13.20 -6.63
CA THR A 180 -8.78 -14.33 -7.56
C THR A 180 -9.98 -15.22 -7.27
N MET A 181 -10.24 -15.54 -6.00
CA MET A 181 -11.42 -16.32 -5.59
C MET A 181 -12.73 -15.63 -5.96
N LEU A 182 -12.79 -14.30 -5.80
CA LEU A 182 -13.95 -13.49 -6.20
C LEU A 182 -14.23 -13.57 -7.69
N ASP A 183 -13.17 -13.47 -8.51
CA ASP A 183 -13.31 -13.55 -9.95
C ASP A 183 -13.79 -14.95 -10.37
N GLU A 184 -13.25 -16.02 -9.78
CA GLU A 184 -13.71 -17.40 -10.03
C GLU A 184 -15.21 -17.59 -9.71
N GLN A 185 -15.69 -17.07 -8.58
CA GLN A 185 -17.10 -17.15 -8.21
C GLN A 185 -18.02 -16.47 -9.23
N ARG A 186 -17.63 -15.30 -9.74
CA ARG A 186 -18.38 -14.57 -10.80
C ARG A 186 -18.50 -15.39 -12.09
N PHE A 187 -17.45 -16.12 -12.47
CA PHE A 187 -17.48 -16.98 -13.66
C PHE A 187 -18.45 -18.16 -13.50
N HIS A 188 -18.58 -18.70 -12.29
CA HIS A 188 -19.47 -19.84 -12.04
C HIS A 188 -20.96 -19.47 -12.00
N GLU A 189 -21.31 -18.24 -11.62
CA GLU A 189 -22.71 -17.76 -11.60
C GLU A 189 -23.24 -17.29 -12.97
N SER A 190 -22.38 -17.24 -13.99
CA SER A 190 -22.71 -16.76 -15.34
C SER A 190 -23.14 -17.86 -16.33
N PHE A 191 -23.32 -19.10 -15.85
CA PHE A 191 -23.76 -20.28 -16.63
C PHE A 191 -24.98 -20.95 -16.00
#